data_AF-A0A2A3LEY0-F1
#
_entry.id   AF-A0A2A3LEY0-F1
#
_cell.length_a   1.000
_cell.length_b   1.000
_cell.length_c   1.000
_cell.angle_alpha   90.00
_cell.angle_beta   90.00
_cell.angle_gamma   90.00
#
_symmetry.space_group_name_H-M   'P 1'
#
loop_
_entity.id
_entity.type
_entity.pdbx_description
1 polymer ?
#
loop_
_entity_poly.entity_id
_entity_poly.type
_entity_poly.pdbx_seq_one_letter_code
_entity_poly.pdbx_strand_id
1 'polypeptide(L)'
;MLLNPPRSEKLTRLTPGQLQALKTLNLGPATLSEILTATDESGVGTLIDQLATSGWLTVTVRDEKNDFYSILPFERPAKRPAPMSPRSFALSKFAVLHRDSEGFVLEHPLAWCDVRIHDSRLLVLLDGPAADVSGVPSAVTSRFIEDLHWCGILTNLGAEDSRFDALSWSAPDLWFHRRSTLGQRTVTWERFGPTKWAKGRFPQPPARRTNYPGEPIALLVPDLAAKRMQDPTLTAVLEDRVSTRTFDDARPITVGQLAELLYRTARTRRTELVADGEELVSRPYPSGGSLYELELYPVVRNVAGLEPAMYHYDSFDHVLRPVAGPDSKAVSQLLKPAAATLTGGAEPQVLVVMAARCGRIMWTYEQIAYAAILKDVGVLMQTIYLAATAMGLGACAQGFGDTAAFVAATGVDELQECSVGSIIVGSPAPN
;
A
#
# COMPACT_ATOMS: atom_id res chain seq x y z
N MET A 1 -21.36 -28.07 -11.51
CA MET A 1 -19.94 -27.90 -11.16
C MET A 1 -19.85 -26.61 -10.37
N LEU A 2 -19.20 -26.62 -9.22
CA LEU A 2 -18.92 -25.43 -8.43
C LEU A 2 -17.60 -24.84 -8.91
N LEU A 3 -17.55 -23.52 -9.10
CA LEU A 3 -16.40 -22.81 -9.63
C LEU A 3 -16.12 -21.59 -8.76
N ASN A 4 -14.93 -21.52 -8.18
CA ASN A 4 -14.37 -20.35 -7.52
C ASN A 4 -12.84 -20.43 -7.68
N PRO A 5 -12.28 -19.95 -8.81
CA PRO A 5 -10.87 -20.15 -9.15
C PRO A 5 -9.92 -19.83 -7.97
N PRO A 6 -8.89 -20.65 -7.73
CA PRO A 6 -8.49 -21.85 -8.49
C PRO A 6 -9.32 -23.11 -8.14
N ARG A 7 -10.25 -23.02 -7.19
CA ARG A 7 -11.04 -24.15 -6.71
C ARG A 7 -12.16 -24.48 -7.69
N SER A 8 -12.30 -25.76 -8.01
CA SER A 8 -13.46 -26.31 -8.71
C SER A 8 -13.85 -27.64 -8.12
N GLU A 9 -15.15 -27.93 -8.08
CA GLU A 9 -15.65 -29.19 -7.54
C GLU A 9 -16.82 -29.70 -8.39
N LYS A 10 -16.69 -30.94 -8.85
CA LYS A 10 -17.75 -31.63 -9.58
C LYS A 10 -18.59 -32.42 -8.59
N LEU A 11 -19.75 -31.87 -8.24
CA LEU A 11 -20.79 -32.62 -7.55
C LEU A 11 -21.39 -33.66 -8.50
N THR A 12 -21.53 -34.91 -8.03
CA THR A 12 -22.12 -36.02 -8.80
C THR A 12 -23.23 -36.68 -7.99
N ARG A 13 -24.17 -37.36 -8.67
CA ARG A 13 -25.28 -38.10 -8.03
C ARG A 13 -26.19 -37.22 -7.15
N LEU A 14 -26.41 -35.97 -7.55
CA LEU A 14 -27.34 -35.07 -6.87
C LEU A 14 -28.78 -35.52 -7.10
N THR A 15 -29.61 -35.45 -6.07
CA THR A 15 -31.06 -35.64 -6.20
C THR A 15 -31.70 -34.45 -6.94
N PRO A 16 -32.93 -34.59 -7.47
CA PRO A 16 -33.67 -33.47 -8.07
C PRO A 16 -33.80 -32.27 -7.12
N GLY A 17 -34.10 -32.51 -5.85
CA GLY A 17 -34.19 -31.46 -4.81
C GLY A 17 -32.86 -30.76 -4.58
N GLN A 18 -31.76 -31.50 -4.45
CA GLN A 18 -30.42 -30.93 -4.31
C GLN A 18 -30.02 -30.07 -5.52
N LEU A 19 -30.37 -30.52 -6.73
CA LEU A 19 -30.12 -29.75 -7.95
C LEU A 19 -30.96 -28.47 -8.00
N GLN A 20 -32.22 -28.53 -7.57
CA GLN A 20 -33.09 -27.36 -7.50
C GLN A 20 -32.58 -26.33 -6.48
N ALA A 21 -32.16 -26.76 -5.30
CA ALA A 21 -31.55 -25.90 -4.28
C ALA A 21 -30.31 -25.15 -4.83
N LEU A 22 -29.43 -25.86 -5.55
CA LEU A 22 -28.27 -25.25 -6.20
C LEU A 22 -28.67 -24.23 -7.29
N LYS A 23 -29.72 -24.51 -8.07
CA LYS A 23 -30.24 -23.57 -9.06
C LYS A 23 -30.79 -22.30 -8.39
N THR A 24 -31.55 -22.45 -7.31
CA THR A 24 -32.06 -21.32 -6.52
C THR A 24 -30.91 -20.44 -6.03
N LEU A 25 -29.87 -21.03 -5.43
CA LEU A 25 -28.69 -20.30 -4.94
C LEU A 25 -27.88 -19.64 -6.05
N ASN A 26 -27.86 -20.23 -7.26
CA ASN A 26 -27.19 -19.64 -8.41
C ASN A 26 -27.94 -18.43 -8.98
N LEU A 27 -29.24 -18.29 -8.69
CA LEU A 27 -30.05 -17.14 -9.10
C LEU A 27 -29.96 -15.98 -8.10
N GLY A 28 -29.71 -16.27 -6.82
CA GLY A 28 -29.58 -15.25 -5.78
C GLY A 28 -29.63 -15.82 -4.35
N PRO A 29 -29.61 -14.93 -3.34
CA PRO A 29 -29.73 -15.34 -1.95
C PRO A 29 -31.12 -15.97 -1.69
N ALA A 30 -31.14 -17.00 -0.85
CA ALA A 30 -32.36 -17.65 -0.38
C ALA A 30 -32.18 -18.13 1.06
N THR A 31 -33.27 -18.12 1.83
CA THR A 31 -33.29 -18.63 3.20
C THR A 31 -33.32 -20.15 3.21
N LEU A 32 -32.85 -20.76 4.30
CA LEU A 32 -32.94 -22.22 4.49
C LEU A 32 -34.41 -22.70 4.42
N SER A 33 -35.35 -21.93 4.98
CA SER A 33 -36.76 -22.28 4.92
C SER A 33 -37.31 -22.28 3.49
N GLU A 34 -36.95 -21.31 2.65
CA GLU A 34 -37.36 -21.28 1.23
C GLU A 34 -36.77 -22.44 0.43
N ILE A 35 -35.50 -22.76 0.68
CA ILE A 35 -34.82 -23.86 0.01
C ILE A 35 -35.44 -25.21 0.41
N LEU A 36 -35.70 -25.43 1.70
CA LEU A 36 -36.24 -26.68 2.22
C LEU A 36 -37.73 -26.87 1.90
N THR A 37 -38.53 -25.80 1.89
CA THR A 37 -39.97 -25.89 1.55
C THR A 37 -40.20 -26.16 0.07
N ALA A 38 -39.29 -25.74 -0.81
CA ALA A 38 -39.36 -26.06 -2.24
C ALA A 38 -39.03 -27.53 -2.56
N THR A 39 -38.45 -28.27 -1.61
CA THR A 39 -37.92 -29.62 -1.84
C THR A 39 -38.17 -30.52 -0.64
N ASP A 40 -39.22 -31.34 -0.69
CA ASP A 40 -39.58 -32.30 0.37
C ASP A 40 -38.66 -33.55 0.40
N GLU A 41 -37.41 -33.39 -0.08
CA GLU A 41 -36.44 -34.48 -0.27
C GLU A 41 -35.38 -34.51 0.84
N SER A 42 -35.11 -35.71 1.35
CA SER A 42 -34.05 -35.96 2.33
C SER A 42 -32.66 -35.65 1.76
N GLY A 43 -31.85 -34.89 2.49
CA GLY A 43 -30.44 -34.60 2.15
C GLY A 43 -30.14 -33.24 1.52
N VAL A 44 -31.13 -32.39 1.26
CA VAL A 44 -30.89 -31.00 0.83
C VAL A 44 -30.23 -30.19 1.95
N GLY A 45 -30.74 -30.27 3.18
CA GLY A 45 -30.13 -29.60 4.34
C GLY A 45 -28.68 -29.98 4.57
N THR A 46 -28.35 -31.28 4.46
CA THR A 46 -26.98 -31.78 4.56
C THR A 46 -26.06 -31.23 3.47
N LEU A 47 -26.55 -31.13 2.23
CA LEU A 47 -25.78 -30.52 1.14
C LEU A 47 -25.51 -29.04 1.42
N ILE A 48 -26.53 -28.28 1.84
CA ILE A 48 -26.37 -26.85 2.13
C ILE A 48 -25.38 -26.62 3.27
N ASP A 49 -25.48 -27.41 4.34
CA ASP A 49 -24.54 -27.37 5.46
C ASP A 49 -23.10 -27.72 5.00
N GLN A 50 -22.95 -28.74 4.17
CA GLN A 50 -21.65 -29.09 3.58
C GLN A 50 -21.06 -27.95 2.75
N LEU A 51 -21.86 -27.28 1.92
CA LEU A 51 -21.41 -26.18 1.08
C LEU A 51 -21.03 -24.94 1.91
N ALA A 52 -21.82 -24.62 2.93
CA ALA A 52 -21.53 -23.53 3.87
C ALA A 52 -20.24 -23.82 4.66
N THR A 53 -20.13 -24.99 5.28
CA THR A 53 -18.94 -25.41 6.07
C THR A 53 -17.70 -25.62 5.21
N SER A 54 -17.86 -25.80 3.91
CA SER A 54 -16.77 -25.87 2.93
C SER A 54 -16.46 -24.53 2.27
N GLY A 55 -17.09 -23.42 2.65
CA GLY A 55 -16.83 -22.07 2.13
C GLY A 55 -17.21 -21.88 0.66
N TRP A 56 -18.26 -22.57 0.20
CA TRP A 56 -18.83 -22.33 -1.13
C TRP A 56 -19.95 -21.28 -1.13
N LEU A 57 -20.48 -20.95 0.05
CA LEU A 57 -21.64 -20.06 0.20
C LEU A 57 -21.29 -18.89 1.11
N THR A 58 -21.73 -17.69 0.72
CA THR A 58 -21.91 -16.59 1.66
C THR A 58 -23.07 -16.95 2.59
N VAL A 59 -22.84 -16.86 3.90
CA VAL A 59 -23.85 -17.19 4.92
C VAL A 59 -24.23 -15.92 5.66
N THR A 60 -25.50 -15.52 5.56
CA THR A 60 -26.06 -14.40 6.33
C THR A 60 -26.86 -14.94 7.51
N VAL A 61 -26.55 -14.45 8.71
CA VAL A 61 -27.34 -14.69 9.91
C VAL A 61 -28.36 -13.58 10.05
N ARG A 62 -29.63 -13.95 10.13
CA ARG A 62 -30.76 -13.03 10.14
C ARG A 62 -31.90 -13.54 10.99
N ASP A 63 -32.78 -12.64 11.41
CA ASP A 63 -34.14 -12.98 11.84
C ASP A 63 -35.14 -12.74 10.68
N GLU A 64 -36.44 -12.75 10.97
CA GLU A 64 -37.48 -12.49 9.97
C GLU A 64 -37.34 -11.12 9.29
N LYS A 65 -36.80 -10.12 10.00
CA LYS A 65 -36.81 -8.70 9.61
C LYS A 65 -35.42 -8.12 9.33
N ASN A 66 -34.38 -8.59 10.01
CA ASN A 66 -33.06 -7.97 10.04
C ASN A 66 -31.96 -8.97 9.70
N ASP A 67 -31.05 -8.55 8.83
CA ASP A 67 -29.76 -9.21 8.65
C ASP A 67 -28.79 -8.69 9.72
N PHE A 68 -28.09 -9.60 10.41
CA PHE A 68 -27.18 -9.26 11.50
C PHE A 68 -25.73 -9.17 11.00
N TYR A 69 -25.26 -10.21 10.32
CA TYR A 69 -23.92 -10.26 9.71
C TYR A 69 -23.88 -11.32 8.61
N SER A 70 -22.88 -11.22 7.74
CA SER A 70 -22.58 -12.22 6.71
C SER A 70 -21.14 -12.69 6.80
N ILE A 71 -20.89 -13.97 6.58
CA ILE A 71 -19.56 -14.55 6.35
C ILE A 71 -19.38 -14.71 4.85
N LEU A 72 -18.33 -14.12 4.30
CA LEU A 72 -18.02 -14.09 2.86
C LEU A 72 -16.73 -14.90 2.61
N PRO A 73 -16.82 -16.19 2.28
CA PRO A 73 -15.65 -17.01 2.04
C PRO A 73 -14.96 -16.62 0.72
N PHE A 74 -13.64 -16.51 0.77
CA PHE A 74 -12.79 -16.52 -0.42
C PHE A 74 -11.87 -17.75 -0.47
N GLU A 75 -11.82 -18.52 0.62
CA GLU A 75 -11.07 -19.77 0.71
C GLU A 75 -11.88 -20.87 1.43
N ARG A 76 -11.41 -22.12 1.32
CA ARG A 76 -11.91 -23.24 2.12
C ARG A 76 -11.65 -22.99 3.63
N PRO A 77 -12.69 -23.07 4.48
CA PRO A 77 -12.54 -22.91 5.91
C PRO A 77 -11.64 -23.97 6.54
N ALA A 78 -10.95 -23.59 7.62
CA ALA A 78 -10.36 -24.56 8.52
C ALA A 78 -11.45 -25.37 9.25
N LYS A 79 -11.09 -26.51 9.83
CA LYS A 79 -12.01 -27.27 10.68
C LYS A 79 -12.50 -26.37 11.83
N ARG A 80 -13.81 -26.39 12.11
CA ARG A 80 -14.40 -25.59 13.18
C ARG A 80 -13.70 -25.92 14.52
N PRO A 81 -13.15 -24.92 15.21
CA PRO A 81 -12.46 -25.14 16.48
C PRO A 81 -13.46 -25.53 17.58
N ALA A 82 -12.94 -26.04 18.70
CA ALA A 82 -13.77 -26.25 19.87
C ALA A 82 -14.36 -24.91 20.36
N PRO A 83 -15.57 -24.88 20.94
CA PRO A 83 -16.15 -23.67 21.49
C PRO A 83 -15.21 -23.02 22.51
N MET A 84 -15.11 -21.68 22.48
CA MET A 84 -14.32 -20.95 23.46
C MET A 84 -15.05 -20.88 24.79
N SER A 85 -14.29 -20.87 25.89
CA SER A 85 -14.88 -20.43 27.15
C SER A 85 -15.25 -18.95 27.03
N PRO A 86 -16.45 -18.52 27.48
CA PRO A 86 -16.91 -17.14 27.29
C PRO A 86 -15.92 -16.09 27.80
N ARG A 87 -15.11 -16.40 28.82
CA ARG A 87 -14.18 -15.44 29.47
C ARG A 87 -12.73 -15.48 28.99
N SER A 88 -12.42 -16.20 27.91
CA SER A 88 -11.02 -16.46 27.53
C SER A 88 -10.71 -16.17 26.07
N PHE A 89 -11.31 -15.12 25.50
CA PHE A 89 -11.04 -14.71 24.12
C PHE A 89 -10.70 -13.23 24.03
N ALA A 90 -9.99 -12.88 22.96
CA ALA A 90 -9.69 -11.51 22.56
C ALA A 90 -9.81 -11.38 21.05
N LEU A 91 -10.02 -10.16 20.56
CA LEU A 91 -9.86 -9.85 19.15
C LEU A 91 -8.40 -10.09 18.75
N SER A 92 -8.17 -10.79 17.63
CA SER A 92 -6.81 -10.94 17.08
C SER A 92 -6.21 -9.56 16.85
N LYS A 93 -4.92 -9.41 17.15
CA LYS A 93 -4.20 -8.16 16.88
C LYS A 93 -4.13 -7.84 15.38
N PHE A 94 -4.36 -8.82 14.52
CA PHE A 94 -4.39 -8.67 13.06
C PHE A 94 -5.79 -8.38 12.51
N ALA A 95 -6.83 -8.38 13.36
CA ALA A 95 -8.17 -8.03 12.93
C ALA A 95 -8.24 -6.54 12.55
N VAL A 96 -8.85 -6.24 11.40
CA VAL A 96 -9.04 -4.88 10.90
C VAL A 96 -10.52 -4.67 10.67
N LEU A 97 -11.13 -3.77 11.46
CA LEU A 97 -12.48 -3.27 11.23
C LEU A 97 -12.41 -1.99 10.41
N HIS A 98 -13.06 -1.96 9.26
CA HIS A 98 -13.21 -0.75 8.45
C HIS A 98 -14.61 -0.70 7.83
N ARG A 99 -14.87 0.32 7.00
CA ARG A 99 -16.16 0.52 6.34
C ARG A 99 -15.97 0.75 4.85
N ASP A 100 -16.81 0.10 4.05
CA ASP A 100 -16.97 0.34 2.62
C ASP A 100 -18.38 0.88 2.29
N SER A 101 -18.74 0.91 1.00
CA SER A 101 -20.05 1.38 0.54
C SER A 101 -21.23 0.52 1.02
N GLU A 102 -20.98 -0.71 1.46
CA GLU A 102 -21.99 -1.68 1.90
C GLU A 102 -22.05 -1.84 3.43
N GLY A 103 -21.17 -1.17 4.18
CA GLY A 103 -21.20 -1.16 5.64
C GLY A 103 -19.88 -1.57 6.29
N PHE A 104 -19.94 -2.07 7.52
CA PHE A 104 -18.76 -2.48 8.27
C PHE A 104 -18.24 -3.83 7.78
N VAL A 105 -16.93 -3.94 7.60
CA VAL A 105 -16.24 -5.17 7.23
C VAL A 105 -15.15 -5.44 8.26
N LEU A 106 -15.15 -6.65 8.78
CA LEU A 106 -14.13 -7.16 9.68
C LEU A 106 -13.29 -8.17 8.93
N GLU A 107 -12.00 -7.89 8.84
CA GLU A 107 -11.02 -8.67 8.10
C GLU A 107 -9.95 -9.22 9.03
N HIS A 108 -9.38 -10.35 8.64
CA HIS A 108 -8.10 -10.80 9.15
C HIS A 108 -7.24 -11.27 7.96
N PRO A 109 -5.99 -10.78 7.82
CA PRO A 109 -5.12 -11.12 6.68
C PRO A 109 -4.82 -12.63 6.46
N LEU A 110 -5.10 -13.47 7.45
CA LEU A 110 -4.87 -14.91 7.44
C LEU A 110 -6.18 -15.72 7.52
N ALA A 111 -7.34 -15.05 7.58
CA ALA A 111 -8.63 -15.71 7.55
C ALA A 111 -8.96 -16.23 6.15
N TRP A 112 -9.92 -17.14 6.09
CA TRP A 112 -10.47 -17.73 4.87
C TRP A 112 -11.70 -16.97 4.33
N CYS A 113 -12.13 -15.94 5.06
CA CYS A 113 -13.33 -15.15 4.78
C CYS A 113 -13.23 -13.72 5.34
N ASP A 114 -14.14 -12.88 4.86
CA ASP A 114 -14.52 -11.62 5.51
C ASP A 114 -15.81 -11.77 6.29
N VAL A 115 -15.98 -10.93 7.31
CA VAL A 115 -17.26 -10.83 8.03
C VAL A 115 -17.83 -9.43 7.85
N ARG A 116 -18.96 -9.34 7.15
CA ARG A 116 -19.70 -8.08 6.98
C ARG A 116 -20.69 -7.93 8.13
N ILE A 117 -20.65 -6.80 8.82
CA ILE A 117 -21.55 -6.48 9.94
C ILE A 117 -22.66 -5.57 9.44
N HIS A 118 -23.89 -6.06 9.49
CA HIS A 118 -25.09 -5.33 9.08
C HIS A 118 -25.75 -4.62 10.27
N ASP A 119 -25.67 -5.23 11.44
CA ASP A 119 -26.16 -4.67 12.71
C ASP A 119 -24.98 -4.21 13.59
N SER A 120 -24.79 -2.90 13.70
CA SER A 120 -23.69 -2.30 14.45
C SER A 120 -23.71 -2.61 15.95
N ARG A 121 -24.87 -3.05 16.49
CA ARG A 121 -24.97 -3.48 17.88
C ARG A 121 -24.10 -4.71 18.17
N LEU A 122 -23.72 -5.49 17.17
CA LEU A 122 -22.80 -6.62 17.35
C LEU A 122 -21.35 -6.19 17.61
N LEU A 123 -20.96 -4.96 17.26
CA LEU A 123 -19.57 -4.51 17.38
C LEU A 123 -19.09 -4.47 18.83
N VAL A 124 -20.00 -4.32 19.80
CA VAL A 124 -19.66 -4.36 21.24
C VAL A 124 -19.17 -5.74 21.70
N LEU A 125 -19.46 -6.81 20.93
CA LEU A 125 -19.02 -8.17 21.23
C LEU A 125 -17.57 -8.44 20.81
N LEU A 126 -16.94 -7.51 20.06
CA LEU A 126 -15.52 -7.62 19.68
C LEU A 126 -14.59 -7.41 20.89
N ASP A 127 -15.05 -6.74 21.94
CA ASP A 127 -14.29 -6.40 23.15
C ASP A 127 -14.60 -7.33 24.35
N GLY A 128 -14.97 -8.59 24.07
CA GLY A 128 -15.15 -9.63 25.08
C GLY A 128 -16.60 -9.90 25.49
N PRO A 129 -16.81 -10.84 26.44
CA PRO A 129 -18.12 -11.47 26.70
C PRO A 129 -19.12 -10.66 27.53
N ALA A 130 -18.78 -9.43 27.91
CA ALA A 130 -19.53 -8.70 28.95
C ALA A 130 -20.71 -7.87 28.43
N ALA A 131 -20.92 -7.77 27.11
CA ALA A 131 -21.98 -6.95 26.56
C ALA A 131 -23.27 -7.76 26.34
N ASP A 132 -24.24 -7.62 27.25
CA ASP A 132 -25.63 -7.93 26.90
C ASP A 132 -26.08 -6.93 25.83
N VAL A 133 -26.31 -7.43 24.61
CA VAL A 133 -26.64 -6.59 23.46
C VAL A 133 -28.15 -6.42 23.42
N SER A 134 -28.62 -5.33 24.02
CA SER A 134 -30.05 -5.01 24.08
C SER A 134 -30.70 -5.06 22.68
N GLY A 135 -31.74 -5.87 22.58
CA GLY A 135 -32.51 -6.05 21.34
C GLY A 135 -31.86 -6.95 20.28
N VAL A 136 -30.79 -7.70 20.60
CA VAL A 136 -30.26 -8.77 19.75
C VAL A 136 -30.46 -10.11 20.48
N PRO A 137 -31.04 -11.15 19.85
CA PRO A 137 -31.25 -12.44 20.50
C PRO A 137 -29.93 -13.08 20.98
N SER A 138 -29.92 -13.69 22.16
CA SER A 138 -28.73 -14.33 22.75
C SER A 138 -28.17 -15.47 21.90
N ALA A 139 -29.02 -16.14 21.12
CA ALA A 139 -28.58 -17.16 20.14
C ALA A 139 -27.76 -16.54 18.99
N VAL A 140 -28.11 -15.32 18.56
CA VAL A 140 -27.37 -14.59 17.51
C VAL A 140 -26.03 -14.12 18.04
N THR A 141 -25.98 -13.54 19.25
CA THR A 141 -24.73 -13.08 19.85
C THR A 141 -23.77 -14.25 20.13
N SER A 142 -24.30 -15.37 20.63
CA SER A 142 -23.51 -16.58 20.88
C SER A 142 -22.95 -17.17 19.58
N ARG A 143 -23.79 -17.28 18.54
CA ARG A 143 -23.35 -17.74 17.21
C ARG A 143 -22.33 -16.80 16.59
N PHE A 144 -22.51 -15.48 16.73
CA PHE A 144 -21.56 -14.50 16.22
C PHE A 144 -20.17 -14.68 16.82
N ILE A 145 -20.05 -14.89 18.13
CA ILE A 145 -18.77 -15.17 18.79
C ILE A 145 -18.14 -16.47 18.27
N GLU A 146 -18.93 -17.54 18.16
CA GLU A 146 -18.44 -18.82 17.62
C GLU A 146 -17.97 -18.70 16.17
N ASP A 147 -18.70 -17.97 15.35
CA ASP A 147 -18.38 -17.77 13.93
C ASP A 147 -17.13 -16.89 13.79
N LEU A 148 -16.97 -15.81 14.57
CA LEU A 148 -15.73 -15.03 14.57
C LEU A 148 -14.52 -15.84 15.03
N HIS A 149 -14.67 -16.73 16.01
CA HIS A 149 -13.61 -17.66 16.41
C HIS A 149 -13.25 -18.62 15.28
N TRP A 150 -14.24 -19.15 14.56
CA TRP A 150 -14.01 -20.02 13.41
C TRP A 150 -13.35 -19.30 12.23
N CYS A 151 -13.65 -18.02 12.04
CA CYS A 151 -13.00 -17.14 11.08
C CYS A 151 -11.54 -16.80 11.47
N GLY A 152 -11.13 -17.06 12.72
CA GLY A 152 -9.83 -16.68 13.27
C GLY A 152 -9.76 -15.21 13.71
N ILE A 153 -10.87 -14.48 13.67
CA ILE A 153 -10.96 -13.06 14.07
C ILE A 153 -10.91 -12.93 15.59
N LEU A 154 -11.58 -13.83 16.32
CA LEU A 154 -11.40 -14.00 17.76
C LEU A 154 -10.42 -15.14 18.01
N THR A 155 -9.52 -14.95 18.97
CA THR A 155 -8.52 -15.94 19.37
C THR A 155 -8.52 -16.12 20.88
N ASN A 156 -7.97 -17.24 21.36
CA ASN A 156 -7.77 -17.42 22.81
C ASN A 156 -6.86 -16.33 23.35
N LEU A 157 -7.18 -15.83 24.54
CA LEU A 157 -6.37 -14.79 25.19
C LEU A 157 -4.89 -15.24 25.28
N GLY A 158 -3.97 -14.41 24.77
CA GLY A 158 -2.53 -14.69 24.76
C GLY A 158 -2.04 -15.64 23.65
N ALA A 159 -2.91 -16.10 22.74
CA ALA A 159 -2.53 -17.03 21.67
C ALA A 159 -1.47 -16.45 20.72
N GLU A 160 -1.47 -15.13 20.53
CA GLU A 160 -0.58 -14.42 19.60
C GLU A 160 0.68 -13.85 20.28
N ASP A 161 0.81 -14.00 21.60
CA ASP A 161 1.84 -13.34 22.42
C ASP A 161 3.07 -14.20 22.70
N SER A 162 3.08 -15.46 22.25
CA SER A 162 4.10 -16.45 22.62
C SER A 162 5.07 -16.82 21.51
N ARG A 163 4.81 -16.42 20.26
CA ARG A 163 5.63 -16.78 19.10
C ARG A 163 6.23 -15.54 18.45
N PHE A 164 7.54 -15.57 18.23
CA PHE A 164 8.26 -14.48 17.55
C PHE A 164 7.63 -14.14 16.19
N ASP A 165 7.26 -15.14 15.39
CA ASP A 165 6.63 -14.90 14.09
C ASP A 165 5.36 -14.06 14.22
N ALA A 166 4.46 -14.38 15.16
CA ALA A 166 3.27 -13.58 15.39
C ALA A 166 3.65 -12.18 15.92
N LEU A 167 4.52 -12.10 16.92
CA LEU A 167 4.93 -10.86 17.57
C LEU A 167 5.62 -9.85 16.64
N SER A 168 6.44 -10.34 15.72
CA SER A 168 7.25 -9.51 14.80
C SER A 168 6.44 -8.78 13.74
N TRP A 169 5.22 -9.28 13.42
CA TRP A 169 4.31 -8.61 12.49
C TRP A 169 3.36 -7.66 13.22
N SER A 170 3.17 -6.47 12.65
CA SER A 170 2.09 -5.57 13.00
C SER A 170 0.85 -5.83 12.14
N ALA A 171 -0.31 -5.35 12.60
CA ALA A 171 -1.56 -5.39 11.84
C ALA A 171 -1.46 -4.69 10.47
N PRO A 172 -1.00 -3.42 10.38
CA PRO A 172 -0.92 -2.73 9.09
C PRO A 172 0.06 -3.40 8.12
N ASP A 173 1.20 -3.91 8.60
CA ASP A 173 2.20 -4.56 7.73
C ASP A 173 1.65 -5.83 7.09
N LEU A 174 1.04 -6.70 7.90
CA LEU A 174 0.51 -7.97 7.39
C LEU A 174 -0.72 -7.74 6.51
N TRP A 175 -1.59 -6.79 6.87
CA TRP A 175 -2.74 -6.43 6.05
C TRP A 175 -2.30 -5.85 4.70
N PHE A 176 -1.35 -4.91 4.69
CA PHE A 176 -0.77 -4.38 3.46
C PHE A 176 -0.11 -5.47 2.62
N HIS A 177 0.70 -6.35 3.22
CA HIS A 177 1.33 -7.46 2.51
C HIS A 177 0.29 -8.36 1.81
N ARG A 178 -0.77 -8.77 2.52
CA ARG A 178 -1.79 -9.66 1.97
C ARG A 178 -2.71 -8.96 0.97
N ARG A 179 -2.96 -7.65 1.12
CA ARG A 179 -3.76 -6.86 0.17
C ARG A 179 -3.00 -6.52 -1.13
N SER A 180 -1.68 -6.38 -1.07
CA SER A 180 -0.85 -6.03 -2.22
C SER A 180 -0.21 -7.23 -2.93
N THR A 181 -0.62 -8.46 -2.61
CA THR A 181 -0.12 -9.70 -3.22
C THR A 181 -1.25 -10.57 -3.76
N LEU A 182 -0.92 -11.39 -4.75
CA LEU A 182 -1.79 -12.48 -5.15
C LEU A 182 -1.80 -13.55 -4.06
N GLY A 183 -2.93 -14.22 -3.88
CA GLY A 183 -3.07 -15.23 -2.85
C GLY A 183 -4.50 -15.74 -2.75
N GLN A 184 -4.82 -16.32 -1.60
CA GLN A 184 -6.12 -16.97 -1.34
C GLN A 184 -7.32 -16.02 -1.52
N ARG A 185 -7.16 -14.74 -1.15
CA ARG A 185 -8.17 -13.70 -1.36
C ARG A 185 -8.19 -13.19 -2.80
N THR A 186 -7.02 -12.85 -3.34
CA THR A 186 -6.89 -12.24 -4.67
C THR A 186 -6.31 -13.25 -5.65
N VAL A 187 -7.21 -13.98 -6.29
CA VAL A 187 -6.92 -15.12 -7.18
C VAL A 187 -7.06 -14.79 -8.67
N THR A 188 -7.68 -13.65 -9.01
CA THR A 188 -7.86 -13.18 -10.38
C THR A 188 -7.22 -11.81 -10.59
N TRP A 189 -7.02 -11.43 -11.85
CA TRP A 189 -6.49 -10.13 -12.26
C TRP A 189 -7.57 -9.05 -12.42
N GLU A 190 -8.83 -9.36 -12.12
CA GLU A 190 -9.97 -8.46 -12.38
C GLU A 190 -9.87 -7.13 -11.64
N ARG A 191 -9.38 -7.16 -10.38
CA ARG A 191 -9.19 -5.98 -9.52
C ARG A 191 -7.77 -5.89 -8.96
N PHE A 192 -6.79 -6.39 -9.71
CA PHE A 192 -5.40 -6.46 -9.27
C PHE A 192 -4.45 -6.09 -10.41
N GLY A 193 -3.56 -5.15 -10.17
CA GLY A 193 -2.63 -4.68 -11.20
C GLY A 193 -3.24 -3.59 -12.08
N PRO A 194 -2.82 -3.45 -13.35
CA PRO A 194 -3.15 -2.31 -14.20
C PRO A 194 -4.56 -2.41 -14.82
N THR A 195 -5.59 -2.39 -13.99
CA THR A 195 -7.00 -2.55 -14.40
C THR A 195 -7.57 -1.31 -15.11
N LYS A 196 -6.92 -0.15 -14.96
CA LYS A 196 -7.39 1.15 -15.46
C LYS A 196 -8.82 1.46 -15.01
N TRP A 197 -9.19 1.08 -13.78
CA TRP A 197 -10.54 1.23 -13.23
C TRP A 197 -11.12 2.64 -13.30
N ALA A 198 -10.26 3.67 -13.32
CA ALA A 198 -10.66 5.07 -13.38
C ALA A 198 -10.90 5.58 -14.82
N LYS A 199 -10.53 4.81 -15.85
CA LYS A 199 -10.71 5.19 -17.25
C LYS A 199 -12.19 5.39 -17.59
N GLY A 200 -12.51 6.53 -18.23
CA GLY A 200 -13.89 6.94 -18.52
C GLY A 200 -14.66 7.55 -17.34
N ARG A 201 -14.13 7.45 -16.11
CA ARG A 201 -14.71 8.07 -14.91
C ARG A 201 -13.98 9.35 -14.50
N PHE A 202 -12.66 9.36 -14.65
CA PHE A 202 -11.79 10.48 -14.30
C PHE A 202 -10.73 10.70 -15.37
N PRO A 203 -10.32 11.95 -15.65
CA PRO A 203 -9.18 12.20 -16.53
C PRO A 203 -7.90 11.61 -15.91
N GLN A 204 -7.00 11.12 -16.76
CA GLN A 204 -5.69 10.68 -16.29
C GLN A 204 -4.92 11.91 -15.76
N PRO A 205 -4.32 11.86 -14.55
CA PRO A 205 -3.46 12.95 -14.07
C PRO A 205 -2.29 13.17 -15.03
N PRO A 206 -1.91 14.41 -15.38
CA PRO A 206 -0.86 14.66 -16.37
C PRO A 206 0.50 14.14 -15.91
N ALA A 207 1.36 13.76 -16.86
CA ALA A 207 2.72 13.28 -16.62
C ALA A 207 3.59 14.35 -15.95
N ARG A 208 3.43 15.61 -16.34
CA ARG A 208 4.07 16.76 -15.67
C ARG A 208 3.10 17.32 -14.64
N ARG A 209 3.60 17.53 -13.42
CA ARG A 209 2.79 18.22 -12.39
C ARG A 209 2.66 19.71 -12.69
N THR A 210 1.70 20.35 -12.04
CA THR A 210 1.60 21.81 -12.01
C THR A 210 2.85 22.39 -11.34
N ASN A 211 3.43 23.41 -11.96
CA ASN A 211 4.61 24.10 -11.47
C ASN A 211 4.29 24.91 -10.20
N TYR A 212 5.23 24.96 -9.27
CA TYR A 212 5.20 25.95 -8.19
C TYR A 212 5.39 27.37 -8.74
N PRO A 213 4.78 28.38 -8.09
CA PRO A 213 5.02 29.77 -8.43
C PRO A 213 6.46 30.18 -8.09
N GLY A 214 7.00 31.17 -8.80
CA GLY A 214 8.36 31.69 -8.62
C GLY A 214 9.26 31.42 -9.82
N GLU A 215 10.36 32.17 -9.89
CA GLU A 215 11.32 32.06 -10.99
C GLU A 215 12.09 30.73 -10.90
N PRO A 216 12.13 29.93 -11.99
CA PRO A 216 12.90 28.70 -12.01
C PRO A 216 14.41 28.96 -12.05
N ILE A 217 15.16 28.11 -11.36
CA ILE A 217 16.62 28.10 -11.39
C ILE A 217 17.07 27.06 -12.42
N ALA A 218 17.66 27.51 -13.52
CA ALA A 218 18.19 26.62 -14.55
C ALA A 218 19.37 25.80 -14.03
N LEU A 219 19.37 24.49 -14.32
CA LEU A 219 20.44 23.59 -13.94
C LEU A 219 21.34 23.26 -15.14
N LEU A 220 22.63 23.06 -14.87
CA LEU A 220 23.61 22.69 -15.88
C LEU A 220 23.34 21.27 -16.40
N VAL A 221 23.17 21.14 -17.72
CA VAL A 221 23.07 19.83 -18.38
C VAL A 221 24.48 19.23 -18.55
N PRO A 222 24.76 18.04 -18.00
CA PRO A 222 26.04 17.38 -18.19
C PRO A 222 26.18 16.80 -19.61
N ASP A 223 27.41 16.77 -20.13
CA ASP A 223 27.73 16.07 -21.38
C ASP A 223 27.70 14.55 -21.17
N LEU A 224 26.55 13.92 -21.45
CA LEU A 224 26.39 12.48 -21.29
C LEU A 224 27.24 11.65 -22.27
N ALA A 225 27.66 12.21 -23.41
CA ALA A 225 28.55 11.49 -24.33
C ALA A 225 29.95 11.38 -23.73
N ALA A 226 30.47 12.48 -23.17
CA ALA A 226 31.72 12.46 -22.42
C ALA A 226 31.63 11.54 -21.19
N LYS A 227 30.55 11.64 -20.40
CA LYS A 227 30.36 10.80 -19.20
C LYS A 227 30.32 9.31 -19.51
N ARG A 228 29.68 8.89 -20.61
CA ARG A 228 29.69 7.48 -21.05
C ARG A 228 31.09 6.92 -21.29
N MET A 229 32.05 7.77 -21.65
CA MET A 229 33.43 7.37 -21.90
C MET A 229 34.33 7.49 -20.66
N GLN A 230 34.00 8.38 -19.73
CA GLN A 230 34.84 8.76 -18.59
C GLN A 230 34.38 8.18 -17.25
N ASP A 231 33.11 7.85 -17.11
CA ASP A 231 32.55 7.36 -15.86
C ASP A 231 33.18 6.00 -15.48
N PRO A 232 33.30 5.72 -14.17
CA PRO A 232 33.69 4.40 -13.70
C PRO A 232 32.73 3.32 -14.20
N THR A 233 33.26 2.11 -14.37
CA THR A 233 32.46 0.96 -14.80
C THR A 233 31.34 0.65 -13.79
N LEU A 234 30.25 0.05 -14.25
CA LEU A 234 29.16 -0.37 -13.37
C LEU A 234 29.66 -1.28 -12.23
N THR A 235 30.59 -2.20 -12.51
CA THR A 235 31.19 -3.08 -11.50
C THR A 235 31.93 -2.28 -10.43
N ALA A 236 32.78 -1.32 -10.82
CA ALA A 236 33.49 -0.48 -9.85
C ALA A 236 32.51 0.30 -8.97
N VAL A 237 31.50 0.93 -9.57
CA VAL A 237 30.49 1.69 -8.82
C VAL A 237 29.70 0.80 -7.84
N LEU A 238 29.35 -0.43 -8.23
CA LEU A 238 28.62 -1.36 -7.35
C LEU A 238 29.45 -1.76 -6.13
N GLU A 239 30.74 -2.05 -6.31
CA GLU A 239 31.66 -2.45 -5.24
C GLU A 239 32.08 -1.27 -4.35
N ASP A 240 32.28 -0.09 -4.94
CA ASP A 240 32.73 1.12 -4.23
C ASP A 240 31.58 1.85 -3.51
N ARG A 241 30.32 1.52 -3.85
CA ARG A 241 29.15 2.16 -3.25
C ARG A 241 29.13 1.89 -1.75
N VAL A 242 29.00 2.96 -0.98
CA VAL A 242 28.83 2.95 0.48
C VAL A 242 27.74 3.94 0.89
N SER A 243 27.23 3.78 2.12
CA SER A 243 26.33 4.78 2.73
C SER A 243 27.16 5.78 3.53
N THR A 244 27.34 6.98 2.99
CA THR A 244 28.13 8.05 3.61
C THR A 244 27.33 8.74 4.70
N ARG A 245 27.89 8.80 5.92
CA ARG A 245 27.23 9.42 7.09
C ARG A 245 27.99 10.62 7.66
N THR A 246 29.12 10.98 7.06
CA THR A 246 29.94 12.13 7.44
C THR A 246 30.23 12.95 6.19
N PHE A 247 29.86 14.23 6.20
CA PHE A 247 29.95 15.13 5.05
C PHE A 247 30.83 16.35 5.38
N ASP A 248 31.51 16.90 4.37
CA ASP A 248 32.41 18.05 4.50
C ASP A 248 31.67 19.37 4.30
N ASP A 249 31.24 20.02 5.40
CA ASP A 249 30.56 21.32 5.33
C ASP A 249 31.49 22.47 4.92
N ALA A 250 32.81 22.31 5.01
CA ALA A 250 33.76 23.31 4.50
C ALA A 250 33.89 23.25 2.97
N ARG A 251 33.53 22.11 2.35
CA ARG A 251 33.49 21.91 0.90
C ARG A 251 32.17 21.23 0.50
N PRO A 252 31.03 21.94 0.63
CA PRO A 252 29.73 21.36 0.36
C PRO A 252 29.58 20.96 -1.11
N ILE A 253 28.62 20.08 -1.37
CA ILE A 253 28.21 19.80 -2.75
C ILE A 253 27.87 21.10 -3.49
N THR A 254 28.28 21.22 -4.74
CA THR A 254 27.97 22.38 -5.59
C THR A 254 26.63 22.23 -6.30
N VAL A 255 26.00 23.35 -6.69
CA VAL A 255 24.78 23.32 -7.52
C VAL A 255 25.00 22.58 -8.85
N GLY A 256 26.21 22.63 -9.42
CA GLY A 256 26.58 21.87 -10.61
C GLY A 256 26.60 20.36 -10.39
N GLN A 257 27.12 19.90 -9.24
CA GLN A 257 27.07 18.49 -8.86
C GLN A 257 25.63 18.03 -8.57
N LEU A 258 24.83 18.85 -7.89
CA LEU A 258 23.41 18.54 -7.67
C LEU A 258 22.65 18.46 -8.99
N ALA A 259 22.90 19.40 -9.92
CA ALA A 259 22.35 19.40 -11.27
C ALA A 259 22.68 18.11 -12.03
N GLU A 260 23.96 17.75 -12.10
CA GLU A 260 24.41 16.53 -12.79
C GLU A 260 23.75 15.28 -12.17
N LEU A 261 23.67 15.20 -10.84
CA LEU A 261 23.06 14.07 -10.15
C LEU A 261 21.58 13.92 -10.51
N LEU A 262 20.80 15.01 -10.43
CA LEU A 262 19.38 15.02 -10.79
C LEU A 262 19.17 14.68 -12.28
N TYR A 263 20.02 15.20 -13.16
CA TYR A 263 19.95 14.91 -14.59
C TYR A 263 20.20 13.43 -14.90
N ARG A 264 21.22 12.85 -14.27
CA ARG A 264 21.61 11.44 -14.47
C ARG A 264 20.55 10.47 -13.93
N THR A 265 19.84 10.85 -12.87
CA THR A 265 18.98 9.93 -12.10
C THR A 265 17.49 10.09 -12.40
N ALA A 266 17.00 11.32 -12.66
CA ALA A 266 15.56 11.59 -12.60
C ALA A 266 14.99 12.44 -13.74
N ARG A 267 15.80 12.91 -14.70
CA ARG A 267 15.29 13.71 -15.84
C ARG A 267 14.22 12.98 -16.65
N THR A 268 13.33 13.72 -17.28
CA THR A 268 12.46 13.19 -18.33
C THR A 268 13.24 13.12 -19.64
N ARG A 269 13.36 11.91 -20.23
CA ARG A 269 14.09 11.66 -21.50
C ARG A 269 13.19 11.81 -22.72
N ARG A 270 11.95 11.34 -22.59
CA ARG A 270 10.93 11.33 -23.64
C ARG A 270 9.55 11.29 -23.00
N THR A 271 8.60 11.95 -23.66
CA THR A 271 7.17 11.83 -23.42
C THR A 271 6.53 11.33 -24.71
N GLU A 272 5.66 10.34 -24.60
CA GLU A 272 4.91 9.75 -25.70
C GLU A 272 3.42 9.80 -25.39
N LEU A 273 2.65 10.41 -26.29
CA LEU A 273 1.19 10.32 -26.25
C LEU A 273 0.79 9.03 -26.94
N VAL A 274 0.12 8.14 -26.22
CA VAL A 274 -0.43 6.91 -26.79
C VAL A 274 -1.92 7.06 -27.08
N ALA A 275 -2.51 6.01 -27.67
CA ALA A 275 -3.94 5.99 -27.97
C ALA A 275 -4.78 6.37 -26.73
N ASP A 276 -5.90 7.06 -26.97
CA ASP A 276 -6.82 7.57 -25.96
C ASP A 276 -6.29 8.71 -25.06
N GLY A 277 -5.19 9.36 -25.47
CA GLY A 277 -4.66 10.55 -24.79
C GLY A 277 -3.88 10.26 -23.52
N GLU A 278 -3.51 8.99 -23.29
CA GLU A 278 -2.66 8.61 -22.16
C GLU A 278 -1.20 9.03 -22.44
N GLU A 279 -0.51 9.53 -21.42
CA GLU A 279 0.90 9.94 -21.52
C GLU A 279 1.81 8.87 -20.93
N LEU A 280 2.79 8.39 -21.69
CA LEU A 280 3.88 7.54 -21.21
C LEU A 280 5.18 8.34 -21.16
N VAL A 281 5.91 8.21 -20.06
CA VAL A 281 7.17 8.92 -19.85
C VAL A 281 8.33 7.93 -19.86
N SER A 282 9.54 8.40 -20.14
CA SER A 282 10.76 7.63 -19.93
C SER A 282 11.74 8.43 -19.07
N ARG A 283 12.20 7.85 -17.96
CA ARG A 283 13.26 8.40 -17.10
C ARG A 283 14.42 7.40 -16.95
N PRO A 284 15.59 7.79 -16.40
CA PRO A 284 16.77 6.92 -16.28
C PRO A 284 16.61 5.66 -15.40
N TYR A 285 15.46 5.47 -14.75
CA TYR A 285 15.12 4.30 -13.94
C TYR A 285 13.81 3.66 -14.46
N PRO A 286 13.58 2.35 -14.26
CA PRO A 286 12.30 1.73 -14.61
C PRO A 286 11.18 2.15 -13.64
N SER A 287 9.93 2.13 -14.09
CA SER A 287 8.74 2.40 -13.27
C SER A 287 7.53 1.63 -13.82
N GLY A 288 6.65 1.19 -12.92
CA GLY A 288 5.44 0.43 -13.27
C GLY A 288 4.56 1.16 -14.29
N GLY A 289 4.27 0.51 -15.42
CA GLY A 289 3.39 1.07 -16.46
C GLY A 289 3.92 2.33 -17.15
N SER A 290 5.21 2.68 -16.96
CA SER A 290 5.82 3.91 -17.48
C SER A 290 5.08 5.20 -17.06
N LEU A 291 4.48 5.18 -15.86
CA LEU A 291 3.66 6.28 -15.33
C LEU A 291 4.50 7.37 -14.63
N TYR A 292 5.58 6.96 -13.96
CA TYR A 292 6.54 7.83 -13.27
C TYR A 292 5.91 8.84 -12.31
N GLU A 293 5.28 8.32 -11.25
CA GLU A 293 4.55 9.09 -10.24
C GLU A 293 5.44 9.85 -9.25
N LEU A 294 6.74 9.51 -9.18
CA LEU A 294 7.67 10.13 -8.23
C LEU A 294 8.11 11.54 -8.67
N GLU A 295 8.07 12.46 -7.73
CA GLU A 295 8.60 13.82 -7.80
C GLU A 295 9.75 13.96 -6.79
N LEU A 296 10.75 14.80 -7.11
CA LEU A 296 11.91 15.01 -6.26
C LEU A 296 11.93 16.42 -5.69
N TYR A 297 12.21 16.51 -4.40
CA TYR A 297 12.27 17.76 -3.65
C TYR A 297 13.59 17.88 -2.90
N PRO A 298 14.60 18.53 -3.48
CA PRO A 298 15.81 18.90 -2.76
C PRO A 298 15.47 19.91 -1.65
N VAL A 299 15.63 19.48 -0.40
CA VAL A 299 15.64 20.33 0.80
C VAL A 299 17.10 20.69 1.08
N VAL A 300 17.47 21.90 0.71
CA VAL A 300 18.84 22.41 0.68
C VAL A 300 19.14 23.14 1.98
N ARG A 301 20.16 22.68 2.71
CA ARG A 301 20.75 23.41 3.84
C ARG A 301 22.07 24.08 3.44
N ASN A 302 22.95 23.34 2.76
CA ASN A 302 24.32 23.78 2.45
C ASN A 302 24.75 23.27 1.07
N VAL A 303 24.62 24.12 0.05
CA VAL A 303 25.04 23.84 -1.34
C VAL A 303 25.77 25.06 -1.88
N ALA A 304 26.98 24.87 -2.39
CA ALA A 304 27.73 25.96 -3.01
C ALA A 304 27.02 26.45 -4.28
N GLY A 305 26.60 27.73 -4.28
CA GLY A 305 25.93 28.38 -5.40
C GLY A 305 24.41 28.17 -5.45
N LEU A 306 23.78 27.72 -4.37
CA LEU A 306 22.32 27.59 -4.26
C LEU A 306 21.86 27.99 -2.84
N GLU A 307 20.85 28.85 -2.76
CA GLU A 307 20.32 29.30 -1.48
C GLU A 307 19.65 28.16 -0.70
N PRO A 308 19.70 28.18 0.64
CA PRO A 308 18.96 27.22 1.45
C PRO A 308 17.45 27.41 1.28
N ALA A 309 16.75 26.33 0.91
CA ALA A 309 15.30 26.29 0.73
C ALA A 309 14.87 24.86 0.38
N MET A 310 13.57 24.61 0.35
CA MET A 310 13.01 23.46 -0.35
C MET A 310 12.69 23.84 -1.79
N TYR A 311 13.17 23.02 -2.71
CA TYR A 311 12.90 23.12 -4.14
C TYR A 311 12.13 21.89 -4.63
N HIS A 312 11.42 22.04 -5.74
CA HIS A 312 10.93 20.94 -6.56
C HIS A 312 11.82 20.84 -7.80
N TYR A 313 12.28 19.63 -8.11
CA TYR A 313 13.00 19.35 -9.34
C TYR A 313 12.04 19.08 -10.49
N ASP A 314 11.96 20.02 -11.42
CA ASP A 314 11.21 19.87 -12.65
C ASP A 314 12.02 19.07 -13.66
N SER A 315 11.72 17.77 -13.74
CA SER A 315 12.43 16.81 -14.58
C SER A 315 12.29 17.07 -16.09
N PHE A 316 11.30 17.84 -16.53
CA PHE A 316 11.05 18.10 -17.96
C PHE A 316 11.97 19.20 -18.49
N ASP A 317 12.07 20.29 -17.75
CA ASP A 317 12.88 21.45 -18.16
C ASP A 317 14.29 21.43 -17.54
N HIS A 318 14.55 20.48 -16.62
CA HIS A 318 15.77 20.42 -15.82
C HIS A 318 16.03 21.73 -15.05
N VAL A 319 15.06 22.10 -14.20
CA VAL A 319 15.15 23.30 -13.36
C VAL A 319 14.75 23.00 -11.91
N LEU A 320 15.17 23.84 -10.97
CA LEU A 320 14.63 23.87 -9.61
C LEU A 320 13.56 24.95 -9.50
N ARG A 321 12.41 24.61 -8.92
CA ARG A 321 11.32 25.55 -8.62
C ARG A 321 11.24 25.77 -7.11
N PRO A 322 11.24 27.02 -6.62
CA PRO A 322 11.09 27.28 -5.19
C PRO A 322 9.78 26.72 -4.64
N VAL A 323 9.81 26.10 -3.46
CA VAL A 323 8.62 25.55 -2.79
C VAL A 323 8.40 26.25 -1.46
N ALA A 324 9.41 26.22 -0.59
CA ALA A 324 9.38 26.86 0.71
C ALA A 324 10.76 27.43 1.04
N GLY A 325 10.79 28.67 1.54
CA GLY A 325 12.03 29.36 1.89
C GLY A 325 12.71 28.78 3.15
N PRO A 326 13.94 29.24 3.46
CA PRO A 326 14.75 28.74 4.56
C PRO A 326 14.13 28.95 5.94
N ASP A 327 13.41 30.05 6.14
CA ASP A 327 12.73 30.37 7.41
C ASP A 327 11.46 29.53 7.65
N SER A 328 11.10 28.66 6.72
CA SER A 328 9.96 27.76 6.87
C SER A 328 10.22 26.74 7.96
N LYS A 329 9.38 26.76 9.02
CA LYS A 329 9.40 25.74 10.07
C LYS A 329 9.31 24.32 9.50
N ALA A 330 8.54 24.13 8.44
CA ALA A 330 8.36 22.84 7.79
C ALA A 330 9.68 22.34 7.16
N VAL A 331 10.48 23.23 6.57
CA VAL A 331 11.81 22.90 6.03
C VAL A 331 12.74 22.41 7.15
N SER A 332 12.80 23.12 8.28
CA SER A 332 13.58 22.68 9.44
C SER A 332 13.09 21.35 10.01
N GLN A 333 11.76 21.12 10.01
CA GLN A 333 11.16 19.85 10.46
C GLN A 333 11.47 18.68 9.52
N LEU A 334 11.69 18.91 8.23
CA LEU A 334 12.15 17.88 7.30
C LEU A 334 13.62 17.50 7.53
N LEU A 335 14.49 18.50 7.78
CA LEU A 335 15.93 18.27 7.97
C LEU A 335 16.27 17.62 9.32
N LYS A 336 15.54 17.96 10.39
CA LYS A 336 15.89 17.54 11.75
C LYS A 336 15.87 16.01 11.97
N PRO A 337 14.83 15.25 11.55
CA PRO A 337 14.86 13.79 11.64
C PRO A 337 15.99 13.20 10.80
N ALA A 338 16.35 13.84 9.68
CA ALA A 338 17.37 13.32 8.80
C ALA A 338 18.76 13.29 9.45
N ALA A 339 19.04 14.22 10.37
CA ALA A 339 20.27 14.28 11.14
C ALA A 339 20.54 13.02 11.98
N ALA A 340 19.51 12.27 12.38
CA ALA A 340 19.66 11.02 13.14
C ALA A 340 20.39 9.91 12.35
N THR A 341 20.49 10.05 11.02
CA THR A 341 21.22 9.11 10.15
C THR A 341 22.71 9.49 10.03
N LEU A 342 23.10 10.69 10.43
CA LEU A 342 24.44 11.24 10.25
C LEU A 342 25.28 11.15 11.54
N THR A 343 26.58 11.03 11.37
CA THR A 343 27.55 10.94 12.46
C THR A 343 27.46 12.19 13.33
N GLY A 344 27.37 12.01 14.65
CA GLY A 344 27.32 13.13 15.61
C GLY A 344 26.05 13.99 15.53
N GLY A 345 25.01 13.54 14.82
CA GLY A 345 23.78 14.32 14.63
C GLY A 345 23.98 15.55 13.74
N ALA A 346 24.98 15.53 12.85
CA ALA A 346 25.17 16.58 11.85
C ALA A 346 23.92 16.73 10.97
N GLU A 347 23.66 17.94 10.48
CA GLU A 347 22.56 18.17 9.53
C GLU A 347 22.98 17.84 8.09
N PRO A 348 22.07 17.33 7.24
CA PRO A 348 22.40 16.99 5.87
C PRO A 348 22.70 18.25 5.03
N GLN A 349 23.62 18.15 4.07
CA GLN A 349 23.85 19.23 3.09
C GLN A 349 22.63 19.42 2.19
N VAL A 350 22.16 18.30 1.62
CA VAL A 350 20.90 18.20 0.89
C VAL A 350 20.17 16.95 1.35
N LEU A 351 18.89 17.10 1.66
CA LEU A 351 17.95 15.99 1.77
C LEU A 351 17.06 15.98 0.53
N VAL A 352 17.14 14.95 -0.30
CA VAL A 352 16.22 14.78 -1.44
C VAL A 352 15.03 13.97 -0.97
N VAL A 353 13.88 14.63 -0.80
CA VAL A 353 12.61 13.98 -0.51
C VAL A 353 11.99 13.48 -1.81
N MET A 354 11.52 12.24 -1.82
CA MET A 354 10.78 11.63 -2.92
C MET A 354 9.31 11.60 -2.53
N ALA A 355 8.46 12.22 -3.34
CA ALA A 355 7.03 12.20 -3.13
C ALA A 355 6.32 11.53 -4.29
N ALA A 356 5.26 10.78 -4.03
CA ALA A 356 4.46 10.13 -5.05
C ALA A 356 3.19 10.91 -5.30
N ARG A 357 2.94 11.31 -6.55
CA ARG A 357 1.62 11.76 -6.98
C ARG A 357 0.69 10.54 -7.09
N CYS A 358 0.14 10.12 -5.96
CA CYS A 358 -0.60 8.86 -5.78
C CYS A 358 -1.62 8.60 -6.89
N GLY A 359 -2.41 9.62 -7.26
CA GLY A 359 -3.42 9.50 -8.31
C GLY A 359 -2.85 9.08 -9.68
N ARG A 360 -1.60 9.41 -10.00
CA ARG A 360 -0.98 9.08 -11.31
C ARG A 360 -0.82 7.58 -11.50
N ILE A 361 -0.45 6.85 -10.45
CA ILE A 361 -0.34 5.39 -10.47
C ILE A 361 -1.66 4.70 -10.10
N MET A 362 -2.38 5.22 -9.10
CA MET A 362 -3.63 4.64 -8.60
C MET A 362 -4.79 4.75 -9.60
N TRP A 363 -4.75 5.67 -10.57
CA TRP A 363 -5.71 5.70 -11.69
C TRP A 363 -5.63 4.42 -12.54
N THR A 364 -4.42 3.86 -12.68
CA THR A 364 -4.15 2.65 -13.49
C THR A 364 -4.21 1.38 -12.66
N TYR A 365 -3.63 1.40 -11.45
CA TYR A 365 -3.38 0.21 -10.66
C TYR A 365 -4.32 0.06 -9.47
N GLU A 366 -4.88 -1.14 -9.29
CA GLU A 366 -5.62 -1.55 -8.08
C GLU A 366 -4.80 -2.49 -7.21
N GLN A 367 -5.00 -2.40 -5.88
CA GLN A 367 -4.40 -3.23 -4.80
C GLN A 367 -2.88 -3.14 -4.64
N ILE A 368 -2.13 -3.01 -5.74
CA ILE A 368 -0.67 -3.01 -5.74
C ILE A 368 -0.05 -1.63 -5.91
N ALA A 369 -0.85 -0.58 -6.15
CA ALA A 369 -0.36 0.73 -6.52
C ALA A 369 0.67 1.27 -5.51
N TYR A 370 0.34 1.29 -4.22
CA TYR A 370 1.27 1.78 -3.20
C TYR A 370 2.50 0.87 -3.02
N ALA A 371 2.33 -0.45 -3.16
CA ALA A 371 3.47 -1.37 -3.14
C ALA A 371 4.40 -1.20 -4.35
N ALA A 372 3.86 -0.77 -5.50
CA ALA A 372 4.65 -0.41 -6.68
C ALA A 372 5.41 0.91 -6.44
N ILE A 373 4.76 1.93 -5.85
CA ILE A 373 5.43 3.18 -5.45
C ILE A 373 6.66 2.90 -4.59
N LEU A 374 6.54 2.08 -3.54
CA LEU A 374 7.66 1.78 -2.65
C LEU A 374 8.80 1.02 -3.36
N LYS A 375 8.50 0.18 -4.36
CA LYS A 375 9.51 -0.46 -5.20
C LYS A 375 10.22 0.56 -6.10
N ASP A 376 9.46 1.48 -6.69
CA ASP A 376 9.99 2.56 -7.53
C ASP A 376 10.87 3.52 -6.72
N VAL A 377 10.53 3.79 -5.44
CA VAL A 377 11.38 4.51 -4.49
C VAL A 377 12.72 3.80 -4.30
N GLY A 378 12.72 2.48 -4.03
CA GLY A 378 13.95 1.71 -3.88
C GLY A 378 14.82 1.68 -5.14
N VAL A 379 14.18 1.56 -6.31
CA VAL A 379 14.83 1.65 -7.62
C VAL A 379 15.51 3.02 -7.80
N LEU A 380 14.81 4.11 -7.46
CA LEU A 380 15.35 5.46 -7.57
C LEU A 380 16.46 5.72 -6.55
N MET A 381 16.31 5.27 -5.30
CA MET A 381 17.36 5.34 -4.28
C MET A 381 18.64 4.66 -4.74
N GLN A 382 18.57 3.46 -5.29
CA GLN A 382 19.75 2.76 -5.81
C GLN A 382 20.34 3.49 -7.02
N THR A 383 19.50 4.03 -7.91
CA THR A 383 19.96 4.85 -9.04
C THR A 383 20.74 6.08 -8.58
N ILE A 384 20.26 6.76 -7.52
CA ILE A 384 20.94 7.90 -6.89
C ILE A 384 22.25 7.47 -6.23
N TYR A 385 22.28 6.35 -5.50
CA TYR A 385 23.51 5.81 -4.92
C TYR A 385 24.59 5.59 -5.97
N LEU A 386 24.26 4.91 -7.07
CA LEU A 386 25.24 4.59 -8.12
C LEU A 386 25.73 5.86 -8.83
N ALA A 387 24.82 6.79 -9.14
CA ALA A 387 25.23 8.06 -9.74
C ALA A 387 26.09 8.90 -8.78
N ALA A 388 25.73 8.97 -7.50
CA ALA A 388 26.52 9.68 -6.48
C ALA A 388 27.93 9.08 -6.34
N THR A 389 28.03 7.75 -6.22
CA THR A 389 29.33 7.05 -6.16
C THR A 389 30.18 7.32 -7.41
N ALA A 390 29.59 7.25 -8.61
CA ALA A 390 30.31 7.56 -9.85
C ALA A 390 30.80 9.02 -9.93
N MET A 391 30.15 9.93 -9.20
CA MET A 391 30.51 11.36 -9.12
C MET A 391 31.44 11.69 -7.94
N GLY A 392 31.82 10.70 -7.12
CA GLY A 392 32.57 10.93 -5.88
C GLY A 392 31.75 11.64 -4.79
N LEU A 393 30.42 11.65 -4.89
CA LEU A 393 29.51 12.16 -3.88
C LEU A 393 29.15 11.07 -2.87
N GLY A 394 28.77 11.51 -1.66
CA GLY A 394 28.21 10.65 -0.64
C GLY A 394 26.69 10.64 -0.72
N ALA A 395 26.10 9.48 -0.46
CA ALA A 395 24.65 9.33 -0.35
C ALA A 395 24.27 8.44 0.84
N CYS A 396 23.10 8.68 1.44
CA CYS A 396 22.53 7.81 2.45
C CYS A 396 20.99 7.85 2.42
N ALA A 397 20.38 6.78 1.93
CA ALA A 397 18.93 6.59 1.96
C ALA A 397 18.41 6.53 3.41
N GLN A 398 17.19 7.01 3.62
CA GLN A 398 16.50 6.97 4.90
C GLN A 398 15.22 6.13 4.80
N GLY A 399 14.91 5.43 5.88
CA GLY A 399 13.70 4.59 5.99
C GLY A 399 12.49 5.31 6.60
N PHE A 400 12.56 6.62 6.82
CA PHE A 400 11.52 7.39 7.48
C PHE A 400 11.50 8.84 6.97
N GLY A 401 10.40 9.54 7.20
CA GLY A 401 10.24 10.96 6.87
C GLY A 401 9.07 11.57 7.65
N ASP A 402 9.01 12.91 7.68
CA ASP A 402 7.91 13.65 8.30
C ASP A 402 6.91 14.06 7.20
N THR A 403 5.84 13.28 7.04
CA THR A 403 4.80 13.52 6.03
C THR A 403 4.03 14.81 6.31
N ALA A 404 3.81 15.15 7.59
CA ALA A 404 3.12 16.38 7.96
C ALA A 404 3.95 17.62 7.64
N ALA A 405 5.27 17.57 7.88
CA ALA A 405 6.17 18.64 7.47
C ALA A 405 6.24 18.77 5.94
N PHE A 406 6.21 17.67 5.19
CA PHE A 406 6.14 17.71 3.73
C PHE A 406 4.87 18.40 3.24
N VAL A 407 3.69 18.02 3.77
CA VAL A 407 2.41 18.66 3.45
C VAL A 407 2.44 20.15 3.78
N ALA A 408 2.96 20.51 4.96
CA ALA A 408 3.06 21.92 5.38
C ALA A 408 4.00 22.74 4.48
N ALA A 409 5.09 22.15 3.99
CA ALA A 409 6.04 22.84 3.10
C ALA A 409 5.49 22.98 1.67
N THR A 410 4.82 21.95 1.16
CA THR A 410 4.33 21.90 -0.23
C THR A 410 2.97 22.55 -0.42
N GLY A 411 2.15 22.62 0.63
CA GLY A 411 0.75 23.03 0.55
C GLY A 411 -0.14 22.05 -0.24
N VAL A 412 0.32 20.81 -0.45
CA VAL A 412 -0.40 19.77 -1.20
C VAL A 412 -1.01 18.76 -0.24
N ASP A 413 -2.25 18.37 -0.49
CA ASP A 413 -2.98 17.34 0.27
C ASP A 413 -2.27 15.97 0.17
N GLU A 414 -2.15 15.27 1.29
CA GLU A 414 -1.44 13.98 1.37
C GLU A 414 -2.07 12.87 0.50
N LEU A 415 -3.38 12.96 0.21
CA LEU A 415 -4.05 12.02 -0.69
C LEU A 415 -3.71 12.28 -2.16
N GLN A 416 -3.27 13.49 -2.50
CA GLN A 416 -2.83 13.85 -3.85
C GLN A 416 -1.35 13.54 -4.05
N GLU A 417 -0.51 13.95 -3.09
CA GLU A 417 0.94 13.76 -3.15
C GLU A 417 1.51 13.54 -1.75
N CYS A 418 2.12 12.37 -1.52
CA CYS A 418 2.68 12.02 -0.22
C CYS A 418 4.19 11.75 -0.30
N SER A 419 4.92 12.13 0.74
CA SER A 419 6.33 11.76 0.89
C SER A 419 6.44 10.25 1.13
N VAL A 420 7.25 9.57 0.32
CA VAL A 420 7.37 8.09 0.29
C VAL A 420 8.80 7.58 0.42
N GLY A 421 9.77 8.48 0.46
CA GLY A 421 11.17 8.14 0.69
C GLY A 421 12.06 9.38 0.75
N SER A 422 13.27 9.23 1.25
CA SER A 422 14.25 10.31 1.22
C SER A 422 15.68 9.80 1.18
N ILE A 423 16.59 10.61 0.64
CA ILE A 423 18.01 10.28 0.56
C ILE A 423 18.84 11.54 0.81
N ILE A 424 19.82 11.42 1.70
CA ILE A 424 20.81 12.48 1.95
C ILE A 424 21.86 12.42 0.84
N VAL A 425 22.29 13.57 0.35
CA VAL A 425 23.37 13.72 -0.62
C VAL A 425 24.29 14.86 -0.20
N GLY A 426 25.60 14.69 -0.39
CA GLY A 426 26.58 15.74 -0.13
C GLY A 426 28.01 15.34 -0.50
N SER A 427 28.96 16.22 -0.21
CA SER A 427 30.39 15.92 -0.35
C SER A 427 30.88 15.07 0.83
N PRO A 428 31.44 13.87 0.63
CA PRO A 428 31.99 13.07 1.72
C PRO A 428 33.09 13.83 2.48
N ALA A 429 33.15 13.66 3.79
CA ALA A 429 34.31 14.10 4.55
C ALA A 429 35.56 13.31 4.13
N PRO A 430 36.77 13.94 4.16
CA PRO A 430 38.01 13.19 4.03
C PRO A 430 38.08 12.09 5.10
N ASN A 431 38.54 10.91 4.70
CA ASN A 431 38.83 9.82 5.63
C ASN A 431 40.00 10.15 6.56
#